data_AF-U1NYX9-F1
#
_entry.id   AF-U1NYX9-F1
#
_cell.length_a   1.000
_cell.length_b   1.000
_cell.length_c   1.000
_cell.angle_alpha   90.00
_cell.angle_beta   90.00
_cell.angle_gamma   90.00
#
_symmetry.space_group_name_H-M   'P 1'
#
loop_
_entity.id
_entity.type
_entity.pdbx_description
1 polymer ?
#
loop_
_entity_poly.entity_id
_entity_poly.type
_entity_poly.pdbx_seq_one_letter_code
_entity_poly.pdbx_strand_id
1 'polypeptide(L)'
;MCALRRRSDVVLLPQARYTHVNEGTPLDDVVITQTAREKSNRYLTPAQLRTTLREASGYVCRKTSPAHEGLYDDSKFIIRGTFSDTDLDIVFTVESDRVVVVTQMSQHSQSLRGRFYERIGTTAADAVARLSD
;
A
#
# COMPACT_ATOMS: atom_id res chain seq x y z
N MET A 1 66.73 -13.06 25.94
CA MET A 1 65.91 -12.56 27.05
C MET A 1 64.79 -11.69 26.49
N CYS A 2 63.58 -11.86 27.06
CA CYS A 2 62.38 -11.02 27.06
C CYS A 2 62.07 -10.12 25.85
N ALA A 3 60.99 -10.29 25.07
CA ALA A 3 59.54 -10.43 25.36
C ALA A 3 58.76 -9.10 25.30
N LEU A 4 57.47 -9.28 24.95
CA LEU A 4 56.32 -8.36 24.90
C LEU A 4 56.14 -7.52 23.63
N ARG A 5 54.94 -7.19 23.13
CA ARG A 5 53.52 -7.68 23.18
C ARG A 5 52.70 -6.52 22.55
N ARG A 6 51.51 -6.83 21.97
CA ARG A 6 50.39 -5.92 21.58
C ARG A 6 50.56 -5.24 20.21
N ARG A 7 49.55 -5.00 19.37
CA ARG A 7 48.07 -5.05 19.37
C ARG A 7 47.68 -5.21 17.88
N SER A 8 46.79 -6.12 17.49
CA SER A 8 45.37 -5.86 17.21
C SER A 8 45.12 -4.66 16.28
N ASP A 9 45.07 -4.89 14.98
CA ASP A 9 44.38 -4.04 14.01
C ASP A 9 43.51 -4.91 13.11
N VAL A 10 42.40 -5.40 13.68
CA VAL A 10 41.25 -5.82 12.88
C VAL A 10 40.49 -4.55 12.53
N VAL A 11 40.75 -4.03 11.35
CA VAL A 11 39.94 -2.96 10.76
C VAL A 11 38.58 -3.57 10.41
N LEU A 12 37.62 -3.38 11.31
CA LEU A 12 36.20 -3.59 11.03
C LEU A 12 35.77 -2.58 9.96
N LEU A 13 35.65 -3.05 8.73
CA LEU A 13 34.95 -2.32 7.68
C LEU A 13 33.52 -2.04 8.17
N PRO A 14 33.02 -0.79 8.08
CA PRO A 14 31.62 -0.53 8.37
C PRO A 14 30.77 -1.28 7.35
N GLN A 15 29.90 -2.17 7.84
CA GLN A 15 28.80 -2.73 7.07
C GLN A 15 27.90 -1.57 6.67
N ALA A 16 28.15 -1.00 5.50
CA ALA A 16 27.24 -0.07 4.87
C ALA A 16 25.90 -0.78 4.76
N ARG A 17 24.94 -0.32 5.57
CA ARG A 17 23.54 -0.71 5.41
C ARG A 17 23.16 -0.30 4.01
N TYR A 18 23.05 -1.27 3.12
CA TYR A 18 22.51 -1.08 1.79
C TYR A 18 21.02 -0.79 1.98
N THR A 19 20.66 0.46 2.29
CA THR A 19 19.31 0.95 2.03
C THR A 19 19.21 0.96 0.52
N HIS A 20 18.63 -0.10 -0.03
CA HIS A 20 18.15 -0.12 -1.40
C HIS A 20 17.09 0.98 -1.46
N VAL A 21 17.49 2.18 -1.87
CA VAL A 21 16.55 3.21 -2.29
C VAL A 21 15.94 2.60 -3.54
N ASN A 22 14.74 2.04 -3.41
CA ASN A 22 13.99 1.57 -4.56
C ASN A 22 13.71 2.82 -5.40
N GLU A 23 14.39 2.96 -6.55
CA GLU A 23 14.08 3.99 -7.55
C GLU A 23 12.73 3.72 -8.25
N GLY A 24 12.02 2.67 -7.82
CA GLY A 24 10.67 2.33 -8.25
C GLY A 24 9.60 3.06 -7.44
N THR A 25 8.42 3.18 -8.04
CA THR A 25 7.23 3.69 -7.36
C THR A 25 6.68 2.61 -6.40
N PRO A 26 5.99 2.98 -5.31
CA PRO A 26 5.31 2.00 -4.45
C PRO A 26 4.37 1.03 -5.18
N LEU A 27 3.89 1.37 -6.39
CA LEU A 27 3.05 0.51 -7.22
C LEU A 27 3.82 -0.61 -7.93
N ASP A 28 5.16 -0.55 -7.94
CA ASP A 28 6.00 -1.62 -8.48
C ASP A 28 6.00 -2.84 -7.55
N ASP A 29 5.93 -2.63 -6.23
CA ASP A 29 5.75 -3.69 -5.24
C ASP A 29 4.34 -3.67 -4.63
N VAL A 30 3.46 -4.54 -5.16
CA VAL A 30 2.10 -4.70 -4.64
C VAL A 30 1.98 -6.02 -3.86
N VAL A 31 1.86 -5.89 -2.54
CA VAL A 31 1.70 -6.98 -1.60
C VAL A 31 0.22 -7.25 -1.35
N ILE A 32 -0.22 -8.49 -1.58
CA ILE A 32 -1.60 -8.93 -1.33
C ILE A 32 -1.65 -9.69 -0.01
N THR A 33 -2.36 -9.12 0.98
CA THR A 33 -2.54 -9.74 2.30
C THR A 33 -3.31 -11.06 2.22
N GLN A 34 -3.20 -11.89 3.25
CA GLN A 34 -3.99 -13.12 3.36
C GLN A 34 -5.49 -12.84 3.28
N THR A 35 -5.99 -11.83 4.00
CA THR A 35 -7.39 -11.41 3.98
C THR A 35 -7.88 -11.07 2.57
N ALA A 36 -7.07 -10.39 1.76
CA ALA A 36 -7.41 -10.10 0.36
C ALA A 36 -7.39 -11.35 -0.52
N ARG A 37 -6.44 -12.27 -0.28
CA ARG A 37 -6.31 -13.56 -1.00
C ARG A 37 -7.49 -14.48 -0.76
N GLU A 38 -7.95 -14.61 0.49
CA GLU A 38 -9.11 -15.45 0.85
C GLU A 38 -10.39 -15.04 0.12
N LYS A 39 -10.46 -13.79 -0.35
CA LYS A 39 -11.59 -13.28 -1.14
C LYS A 39 -11.47 -13.51 -2.65
N SER A 40 -10.35 -14.03 -3.14
CA SER A 40 -10.15 -14.31 -4.58
C SER A 40 -11.15 -15.29 -5.15
N ASN A 41 -11.71 -16.20 -4.33
CA ASN A 41 -12.79 -17.11 -4.74
C ASN A 41 -14.11 -16.39 -5.06
N ARG A 42 -14.26 -15.12 -4.67
CA ARG A 42 -15.50 -14.33 -4.85
C ARG A 42 -15.32 -13.14 -5.78
N TYR A 43 -14.10 -12.62 -5.89
CA TYR A 43 -13.81 -11.34 -6.52
C TYR A 43 -12.53 -11.45 -7.37
N LEU A 44 -11.57 -10.53 -7.23
CA LEU A 44 -10.34 -10.51 -8.02
C LEU A 44 -9.28 -11.45 -7.44
N THR A 45 -8.55 -12.13 -8.33
CA THR A 45 -7.33 -12.87 -7.99
C THR A 45 -6.19 -11.92 -7.60
N PRO A 46 -5.13 -12.42 -6.93
CA PRO A 46 -3.96 -11.60 -6.65
C PRO A 46 -3.29 -11.00 -7.89
N ALA A 47 -3.35 -11.66 -9.05
CA ALA A 47 -2.80 -11.11 -10.29
C ALA A 47 -3.66 -9.94 -10.81
N GLN A 48 -4.98 -10.10 -10.78
CA GLN A 48 -5.91 -9.04 -11.14
C GLN A 48 -5.79 -7.84 -10.21
N LEU A 49 -5.68 -8.04 -8.88
CA LEU A 49 -5.50 -6.93 -7.93
C LEU A 49 -4.26 -6.08 -8.24
N ARG A 50 -3.13 -6.72 -8.59
CA ARG A 50 -1.91 -5.98 -8.97
C ARG A 50 -2.10 -5.19 -10.26
N THR A 51 -2.72 -5.81 -11.25
CA THR A 51 -3.02 -5.18 -12.54
C THR A 51 -3.97 -4.00 -12.34
N THR A 52 -5.05 -4.18 -11.57
CA THR A 52 -6.02 -3.14 -11.23
C THR A 52 -5.36 -1.94 -10.56
N LEU A 53 -4.49 -2.14 -9.57
CA LEU A 53 -3.84 -1.01 -8.92
C LEU A 53 -2.85 -0.26 -9.83
N ARG A 54 -2.26 -0.93 -10.82
CA ARG A 54 -1.29 -0.29 -11.75
C ARG A 54 -1.96 0.41 -12.92
N GLU A 55 -3.06 -0.15 -13.43
CA GLU A 55 -3.57 0.21 -14.76
C GLU A 55 -5.01 0.72 -14.76
N ALA A 56 -5.82 0.34 -13.76
CA ALA A 56 -7.24 0.67 -13.78
C ALA A 56 -7.50 2.08 -13.25
N SER A 57 -8.58 2.66 -13.75
CA SER A 57 -9.17 3.89 -13.22
C SER A 57 -10.42 3.59 -12.41
N GLY A 58 -10.65 4.40 -11.39
CA GLY A 58 -11.82 4.32 -10.51
C GLY A 58 -12.02 5.62 -9.75
N TYR A 59 -12.79 5.55 -8.67
CA TYR A 59 -12.95 6.62 -7.71
C TYR A 59 -12.04 6.35 -6.51
N VAL A 60 -10.94 7.10 -6.43
CA VAL A 60 -9.98 6.95 -5.33
C VAL A 60 -10.33 7.91 -4.22
N CYS A 61 -10.52 7.36 -3.03
CA CYS A 61 -10.90 8.12 -1.86
C CYS A 61 -10.12 7.73 -0.61
N ARG A 62 -9.95 8.72 0.26
CA ARG A 62 -9.51 8.54 1.64
C ARG A 62 -10.70 8.70 2.57
N LYS A 63 -10.68 8.01 3.71
CA LYS A 63 -11.76 8.10 4.69
C LYS A 63 -11.62 9.40 5.48
N THR A 64 -12.63 10.26 5.39
CA THR A 64 -12.70 11.54 6.10
C THR A 64 -13.96 11.55 6.97
N SER A 65 -13.82 11.18 8.24
CA SER A 65 -14.91 11.35 9.20
C SER A 65 -14.49 12.36 10.25
N PRO A 66 -15.19 13.50 10.40
CA PRO A 66 -14.88 14.48 11.44
C PRO A 66 -14.90 13.89 12.86
N ALA A 67 -15.73 12.86 13.10
CA ALA A 67 -15.78 12.13 14.37
C ALA A 67 -14.60 11.16 14.58
N HIS A 68 -13.72 11.00 13.58
CA HIS A 68 -12.61 10.05 13.58
C HIS A 68 -11.32 10.67 13.03
N GLU A 69 -11.18 12.00 13.13
CA GLU A 69 -9.93 12.69 12.82
C GLU A 69 -8.80 12.10 13.69
N GLY A 70 -7.71 11.68 13.05
CA GLY A 70 -6.58 10.99 13.71
C GLY A 70 -6.80 9.52 14.08
N LEU A 71 -7.97 8.93 13.80
CA LEU A 71 -8.22 7.49 14.05
C LEU A 71 -8.00 6.60 12.83
N TYR A 72 -7.99 7.18 11.62
CA TYR A 72 -7.66 6.46 10.40
C TYR A 72 -6.24 6.78 9.98
N ASP A 73 -5.53 5.74 9.58
CA ASP A 73 -4.22 5.88 8.95
C ASP A 73 -4.38 6.65 7.63
N ASP A 74 -3.71 7.79 7.52
CA ASP A 74 -3.74 8.67 6.35
C ASP A 74 -3.20 7.99 5.10
N SER A 75 -2.44 6.90 5.27
CA SER A 75 -1.94 6.08 4.18
C SER A 75 -2.94 5.07 3.62
N LYS A 76 -4.15 5.02 4.17
CA LYS A 76 -5.18 4.05 3.78
C LYS A 76 -6.21 4.64 2.82
N PHE A 77 -6.34 3.99 1.67
CA PHE A 77 -7.18 4.43 0.57
C PHE A 77 -8.14 3.33 0.11
N ILE A 78 -9.13 3.77 -0.65
CA ILE A 78 -10.05 2.89 -1.38
C ILE A 78 -10.05 3.33 -2.83
N ILE A 79 -9.93 2.37 -3.75
CA ILE A 79 -10.31 2.57 -5.15
C ILE A 79 -11.62 1.83 -5.40
N ARG A 80 -12.64 2.61 -5.77
CA ARG A 80 -13.99 2.13 -6.09
C ARG A 80 -14.17 2.10 -7.61
N GLY A 81 -14.66 1.01 -8.16
CA GLY A 81 -14.96 0.93 -9.59
C GLY A 81 -15.46 -0.43 -10.00
N THR A 82 -15.66 -0.58 -11.30
CA THR A 82 -15.98 -1.87 -11.93
C THR A 82 -14.67 -2.47 -12.43
N PHE A 83 -14.27 -3.61 -11.90
CA PHE A 83 -13.02 -4.29 -12.25
C PHE A 83 -13.30 -5.74 -12.59
N SER A 84 -12.86 -6.21 -13.77
CA SER A 84 -13.20 -7.55 -14.28
C SER A 84 -14.72 -7.83 -14.15
N ASP A 85 -15.53 -6.91 -14.68
CA ASP A 85 -17.00 -6.95 -14.67
C ASP A 85 -17.66 -7.04 -13.28
N THR A 86 -16.92 -6.67 -12.22
CA THR A 86 -17.40 -6.71 -10.84
C THR A 86 -17.28 -5.35 -10.17
N ASP A 87 -18.38 -4.85 -9.60
CA ASP A 87 -18.39 -3.61 -8.82
C ASP A 87 -17.76 -3.82 -7.44
N LEU A 88 -16.55 -3.29 -7.25
CA LEU A 88 -15.75 -3.50 -6.05
C LEU A 88 -15.22 -2.20 -5.44
N ASP A 89 -15.07 -2.25 -4.12
CA ASP A 89 -14.19 -1.39 -3.34
C ASP A 89 -12.93 -2.20 -3.01
N ILE A 90 -11.77 -1.74 -3.47
CA ILE A 90 -10.46 -2.30 -3.11
C ILE A 90 -9.83 -1.38 -2.07
N VAL A 91 -9.54 -1.92 -0.89
CA VAL A 91 -8.92 -1.20 0.23
C VAL A 91 -7.44 -1.51 0.23
N PHE A 92 -6.60 -0.48 0.21
CA PHE A 92 -5.16 -0.60 0.19
C PHE A 92 -4.49 0.46 1.06
N THR A 93 -3.26 0.18 1.46
CA THR A 93 -2.38 1.09 2.20
C THR A 93 -1.15 1.39 1.34
N VAL A 94 -0.69 2.63 1.36
CA VAL A 94 0.55 3.04 0.69
C VAL A 94 1.67 3.15 1.73
N GLU A 95 2.70 2.33 1.59
CA GLU A 95 3.94 2.43 2.36
C GLU A 95 5.00 3.14 1.51
N SER A 96 6.15 3.48 2.12
CA SER A 96 7.22 4.22 1.44
C SER A 96 7.77 3.52 0.19
N ASP A 97 7.76 2.19 0.16
CA ASP A 97 8.39 1.35 -0.86
C ASP A 97 7.42 0.40 -1.57
N ARG A 98 6.15 0.33 -1.12
CA ARG A 98 5.17 -0.65 -1.63
C ARG A 98 3.73 -0.25 -1.37
N VAL A 99 2.81 -0.93 -2.04
CA VAL A 99 1.37 -0.87 -1.76
C VAL A 99 0.89 -2.20 -1.19
N VAL A 100 0.14 -2.14 -0.08
CA VAL A 100 -0.43 -3.32 0.58
C VAL A 100 -1.94 -3.37 0.38
N VAL A 101 -2.42 -4.39 -0.34
CA VAL A 101 -3.86 -4.63 -0.50
C VAL A 101 -4.41 -5.32 0.74
N VAL A 102 -5.22 -4.58 1.49
CA VAL A 102 -5.81 -5.03 2.76
C VAL A 102 -7.00 -5.94 2.49
N THR A 103 -7.91 -5.54 1.61
CA THR A 103 -9.09 -6.34 1.27
C THR A 103 -9.80 -5.83 0.02
N GLN A 104 -10.78 -6.59 -0.45
CA GLN A 104 -11.70 -6.25 -1.54
C GLN A 104 -13.13 -6.58 -1.09
N MET A 105 -14.12 -5.83 -1.55
CA MET A 105 -15.53 -6.05 -1.21
C MET A 105 -16.48 -5.53 -2.28
N SER A 106 -17.64 -6.16 -2.44
CA SER A 106 -18.71 -5.67 -3.30
C SER A 106 -19.18 -4.29 -2.87
N GLN A 107 -19.50 -3.45 -3.85
CA GLN A 107 -20.14 -2.18 -3.60
C GLN A 107 -21.58 -2.42 -3.15
N HIS A 108 -21.92 -2.06 -1.91
CA HIS A 108 -23.30 -2.04 -1.43
C HIS A 108 -23.72 -0.60 -1.14
N SER A 109 -24.70 -0.11 -1.91
CA SER A 109 -25.24 1.26 -1.89
C SER A 109 -25.84 1.71 -0.55
N GLN A 110 -26.10 0.79 0.38
CA GLN A 110 -26.66 1.05 1.71
C GLN A 110 -25.59 1.10 2.82
N SER A 111 -24.31 0.83 2.52
CA SER A 111 -23.28 0.89 3.54
C SER A 111 -23.02 2.34 3.95
N LEU A 112 -23.23 2.66 5.22
CA LEU A 112 -22.91 3.95 5.90
C LEU A 112 -21.50 4.51 5.61
N ARG A 113 -20.65 3.70 4.99
CA ARG A 113 -19.29 4.02 4.52
C ARG A 113 -19.27 5.21 3.57
N GLY A 114 -20.27 5.37 2.68
CA GLY A 114 -20.27 6.40 1.64
C GLY A 114 -20.25 7.87 2.11
N ARG A 115 -20.61 8.16 3.37
CA ARG A 115 -20.76 9.55 3.88
C ARG A 115 -19.44 10.21 4.28
N PHE A 116 -18.36 9.43 4.43
CA PHE A 116 -17.10 9.89 5.01
C PHE A 116 -15.93 9.55 4.09
N TYR A 117 -16.07 9.85 2.80
CA TYR A 117 -15.01 9.68 1.81
C TYR A 117 -14.77 10.99 1.08
N GLU A 118 -13.51 11.42 1.05
CA GLU A 118 -13.06 12.50 0.19
C GLU A 118 -12.44 11.89 -1.06
N ARG A 119 -12.88 12.34 -2.24
CA ARG A 119 -12.22 12.00 -3.50
C ARG A 119 -10.86 12.68 -3.54
N ILE A 120 -9.82 11.90 -3.77
CA ILE A 120 -8.46 12.44 -3.97
C ILE A 120 -7.95 12.25 -5.39
N GLY A 121 -8.59 11.37 -6.18
CA GLY A 121 -8.14 11.09 -7.53
C GLY A 121 -8.96 10.05 -8.27
N THR A 122 -8.33 9.46 -9.27
CA THR A 122 -8.90 8.45 -10.18
C THR A 122 -8.06 7.19 -10.32
N THR A 123 -6.81 7.20 -9.88
CA THR A 123 -5.86 6.09 -10.00
C THR A 123 -5.14 5.85 -8.67
N ALA A 124 -4.60 4.65 -8.45
CA ALA A 124 -3.81 4.41 -7.24
C ALA A 124 -2.55 5.28 -7.18
N ALA A 125 -2.04 5.75 -8.32
CA ALA A 125 -0.93 6.71 -8.37
C ALA A 125 -1.29 8.05 -7.73
N ASP A 126 -2.55 8.51 -7.84
CA ASP A 126 -3.00 9.73 -7.16
C ASP A 126 -2.95 9.58 -5.63
N ALA A 127 -3.20 8.38 -5.11
CA ALA A 127 -3.05 8.08 -3.69
C ALA A 127 -1.57 8.09 -3.25
N VAL A 128 -0.68 7.55 -4.08
CA VAL A 128 0.77 7.56 -3.82
C VAL A 128 1.32 8.99 -3.81
N ALA A 129 0.93 9.81 -4.80
CA ALA A 129 1.32 11.21 -4.87
C ALA A 129 0.89 11.99 -3.62
N ARG A 130 -0.26 11.65 -3.02
CA ARG A 130 -0.80 12.35 -1.86
C ARG A 130 0.03 12.24 -0.59
N LEU A 131 0.87 11.20 -0.47
CA LEU A 131 1.77 10.97 0.67
C LEU A 131 3.22 11.42 0.40
N SER A 132 3.51 11.85 -0.82
CA SER A 132 4.84 12.31 -1.23
C SER A 132 5.03 13.83 -1.08
N ASP A 133 3.93 14.56 -0.81
CA ASP A 133 3.88 15.99 -0.46
C ASP A 133 3.97 16.20 1.06
#